data_AF-A0A0M5J9S5-F1
#
_entry.id   AF-A0A0M5J9S5-F1
#
_cell.length_a   1.000
_cell.length_b   1.000
_cell.length_c   1.000
_cell.angle_alpha   90.00
_cell.angle_beta   90.00
_cell.angle_gamma   90.00
#
_symmetry.space_group_name_H-M   'P 1'
#
loop_
_entity.id
_entity.type
_entity.pdbx_description
1 polymer ?
#
loop_
_entity_poly.entity_id
_entity_poly.type
_entity_poly.pdbx_seq_one_letter_code
_entity_poly.pdbx_strand_id
1 'polypeptide(L)'
;MLLSKKEIVSIIFLIIALICLVNAAAFASDLYLSDNLHLLALQMINVGTVYVCLLYGISTWLFHSNYAEPRQHMRYVLGVKLAIAIACHLAMFIYLLLPTNRNKLAKSTKIELLFTDFNRACRLIRIVLTALTILLLIVCFVLVVRTTHQKRKLNIQRRQQRGDGLITSSSSTAAS
;
A
#
# COMPACT_ATOMS: atom_id res chain seq x y z
N MET A 1 -27.21 5.30 1.99
CA MET A 1 -25.97 5.47 2.77
C MET A 1 -24.81 5.71 1.80
N LEU A 2 -24.39 6.95 1.61
CA LEU A 2 -23.20 7.23 0.80
C LEU A 2 -21.95 6.94 1.64
N LEU A 3 -21.17 5.91 1.28
CA LEU A 3 -19.88 5.65 1.89
C LEU A 3 -18.99 6.90 1.85
N SER A 4 -18.39 7.25 2.98
CA SER A 4 -17.49 8.39 3.06
C SER A 4 -16.22 8.09 2.25
N LYS A 5 -15.65 9.11 1.59
CA LYS A 5 -14.41 8.98 0.81
C LYS A 5 -13.25 8.35 1.61
N LYS A 6 -13.29 8.45 2.94
CA LYS A 6 -12.29 7.85 3.86
C LYS A 6 -12.49 6.34 4.03
N GLU A 7 -13.75 5.90 4.09
CA GLU A 7 -14.11 4.48 4.22
C GLU A 7 -13.78 3.74 2.94
N ILE A 8 -14.01 4.35 1.77
CA ILE A 8 -13.61 3.77 0.47
C ILE A 8 -12.11 3.51 0.44
N VAL A 9 -11.28 4.49 0.84
CA VAL A 9 -9.82 4.32 0.89
C VAL A 9 -9.42 3.22 1.87
N SER A 10 -10.07 3.14 3.03
CA SER A 10 -9.86 2.08 4.01
C SER A 10 -10.16 0.69 3.48
N ILE A 11 -11.30 0.54 2.78
CA ILE A 11 -11.71 -0.72 2.15
C ILE A 11 -10.69 -1.14 1.10
N ILE A 12 -10.19 -0.20 0.28
CA ILE A 12 -9.14 -0.50 -0.71
C ILE A 12 -7.88 -1.02 -0.01
N PHE A 13 -7.45 -0.42 1.10
CA PHE A 13 -6.31 -0.93 1.87
C PHE A 13 -6.55 -2.34 2.43
N LEU A 14 -7.76 -2.64 2.91
CA LEU A 14 -8.12 -3.99 3.37
C LEU A 14 -8.09 -5.02 2.23
N ILE A 15 -8.58 -4.65 1.04
CA ILE A 15 -8.52 -5.51 -0.15
C ILE A 15 -7.06 -5.78 -0.53
N ILE A 16 -6.20 -4.75 -0.54
CA ILE A 16 -4.76 -4.91 -0.78
C ILE A 16 -4.14 -5.86 0.26
N ALA A 17 -4.50 -5.68 1.54
CA ALA A 17 -4.01 -6.55 2.60
C ALA A 17 -4.42 -8.02 2.38
N LEU A 18 -5.67 -8.28 1.99
CA LEU A 18 -6.15 -9.62 1.69
C LEU A 18 -5.42 -10.23 0.49
N ILE A 19 -5.25 -9.49 -0.61
CA ILE A 19 -4.52 -9.94 -1.80
C ILE A 19 -3.07 -10.28 -1.43
N CYS A 20 -2.38 -9.40 -0.71
CA CYS A 20 -1.00 -9.62 -0.26
C CYS A 20 -0.89 -10.79 0.72
N LEU A 21 -1.89 -11.02 1.57
CA LEU A 21 -1.92 -12.14 2.50
C LEU A 21 -2.09 -13.47 1.77
N VAL A 22 -3.01 -13.55 0.81
CA VAL A 22 -3.18 -14.73 -0.06
C VAL A 22 -1.89 -14.99 -0.84
N ASN A 23 -1.26 -13.94 -1.36
CA ASN A 23 0.01 -14.06 -2.07
C ASN A 23 1.11 -14.60 -1.13
N ALA A 24 1.25 -14.05 0.08
CA ALA A 24 2.22 -14.51 1.08
C ALA A 24 1.98 -15.96 1.51
N ALA A 25 0.73 -16.38 1.67
CA ALA A 25 0.38 -17.77 1.99
C ALA A 25 0.79 -18.73 0.86
N ALA A 26 0.59 -18.33 -0.39
CA ALA A 26 1.05 -19.09 -1.55
C ALA A 26 2.58 -19.20 -1.63
N PHE A 27 3.32 -18.19 -1.15
CA PHE A 27 4.78 -18.28 -0.99
C PHE A 27 5.19 -19.21 0.16
N ALA A 28 4.45 -19.24 1.26
CA ALA A 28 4.76 -20.09 2.41
C ALA A 28 4.69 -21.58 2.03
N SER A 29 3.72 -21.97 1.20
CA SER A 29 3.64 -23.34 0.66
C SER A 29 4.83 -23.70 -0.24
N ASP A 30 5.39 -22.73 -0.98
CA ASP A 30 6.58 -22.93 -1.81
C ASP A 30 7.89 -22.88 -0.98
N LEU A 31 7.90 -22.14 0.13
CA LEU A 31 9.09 -21.91 0.96
C LEU A 31 9.47 -23.17 1.76
N TYR A 32 8.49 -23.96 2.19
CA TYR A 32 8.74 -25.21 2.94
C TYR A 32 9.58 -26.22 2.15
N LEU A 33 9.68 -26.07 0.82
CA LEU A 33 10.44 -26.95 -0.07
C LEU A 33 11.81 -26.39 -0.50
N SER A 34 12.18 -25.16 -0.13
CA SER A 34 13.26 -24.44 -0.82
C SER A 34 14.05 -23.50 0.11
N ASP A 35 15.33 -23.82 0.37
CA ASP A 35 16.35 -23.01 1.08
C ASP A 35 16.71 -21.66 0.40
N ASN A 36 15.84 -21.14 -0.46
CA ASN A 36 16.10 -19.92 -1.23
C ASN A 36 15.73 -18.66 -0.43
N LEU A 37 16.76 -17.97 0.08
CA LEU A 37 16.68 -16.62 0.68
C LEU A 37 15.86 -15.61 -0.17
N HIS A 38 15.87 -15.75 -1.50
CA HIS A 38 15.10 -14.88 -2.40
C HIS A 38 13.59 -15.04 -2.23
N LEU A 39 13.09 -16.27 -2.05
CA LEU A 39 11.65 -16.51 -1.83
C LEU A 39 11.20 -15.95 -0.48
N LEU A 40 12.04 -16.07 0.55
CA LEU A 40 11.80 -15.47 1.85
C LEU A 40 11.72 -13.93 1.75
N ALA A 41 12.63 -13.29 1.02
CA ALA A 41 12.60 -11.85 0.81
C ALA A 41 11.30 -11.39 0.12
N LEU A 42 10.83 -12.13 -0.89
CA LEU A 42 9.56 -11.86 -1.59
C LEU A 42 8.35 -12.01 -0.66
N GLN A 43 8.35 -13.02 0.22
CA GLN A 43 7.30 -13.21 1.22
C GLN A 43 7.29 -12.07 2.25
N MET A 44 8.47 -11.61 2.69
CA MET A 44 8.59 -10.49 3.63
C MET A 44 8.06 -9.18 3.05
N ILE A 45 8.22 -8.93 1.74
CA ILE A 45 7.62 -7.78 1.06
C ILE A 45 6.09 -7.83 1.15
N ASN A 46 5.48 -8.99 0.87
CA ASN A 46 4.04 -9.17 0.98
C ASN A 46 3.55 -8.97 2.42
N VAL A 47 4.17 -9.64 3.40
CA VAL A 47 3.78 -9.53 4.82
C VAL A 47 3.94 -8.10 5.35
N GLY A 48 5.04 -7.43 5.02
CA GLY A 48 5.25 -6.02 5.37
C GLY A 48 4.18 -5.10 4.77
N THR A 49 3.76 -5.39 3.53
CA THR A 49 2.66 -4.65 2.88
C THR A 49 1.33 -4.89 3.58
N VAL A 50 1.02 -6.15 3.96
CA VAL A 50 -0.18 -6.50 4.75
C VAL A 50 -0.21 -5.70 6.05
N TYR A 51 0.89 -5.68 6.79
CA TYR A 51 0.98 -4.98 8.07
C TYR A 51 0.68 -3.48 7.94
N VAL A 52 1.30 -2.81 6.96
CA VAL A 52 1.06 -1.37 6.72
C VAL A 52 -0.38 -1.12 6.28
N CYS A 53 -0.94 -1.96 5.42
CA CYS A 53 -2.30 -1.81 4.92
C CYS A 53 -3.35 -2.06 6.01
N LEU A 54 -3.15 -3.05 6.88
CA LEU A 54 -4.03 -3.31 8.02
C LEU A 54 -3.98 -2.19 9.04
N LEU A 55 -2.77 -1.75 9.44
CA LEU A 55 -2.61 -0.63 10.36
C LEU A 55 -3.34 0.60 9.83
N TYR A 56 -3.17 0.93 8.55
CA TYR A 56 -3.79 2.12 7.99
C TYR A 56 -5.29 1.95 7.77
N GLY A 57 -5.73 0.80 7.25
CA GLY A 57 -7.14 0.46 7.09
C GLY A 57 -7.87 0.58 8.42
N ILE A 58 -7.39 -0.10 9.46
CA ILE A 58 -8.00 -0.08 10.80
C ILE A 58 -7.90 1.32 11.44
N SER A 59 -6.81 2.05 11.22
CA SER A 59 -6.63 3.40 11.79
C SER A 59 -7.74 4.38 11.38
N THR A 60 -8.32 4.22 10.18
CA THR A 60 -9.42 5.09 9.73
C THR A 60 -10.71 4.91 10.53
N TRP A 61 -10.93 3.73 11.09
CA TRP A 61 -12.09 3.40 11.93
C TRP A 61 -11.82 3.72 13.40
N LEU A 62 -10.62 3.40 13.90
CA LEU A 62 -10.25 3.58 15.31
C LEU A 62 -9.96 5.04 15.68
N PHE A 63 -9.32 5.83 14.82
CA PHE A 63 -8.98 7.23 15.10
C PHE A 63 -10.08 8.20 14.64
N HIS A 64 -11.33 7.94 15.03
CA HIS A 64 -12.46 8.79 14.69
C HIS A 64 -12.40 10.18 15.37
N SER A 65 -11.51 10.41 16.35
CA SER A 65 -11.56 11.62 17.19
C SER A 65 -10.23 12.39 17.33
N ASN A 66 -10.31 13.69 17.04
CA ASN A 66 -9.74 14.83 17.79
C ASN A 66 -8.35 15.46 17.56
N TYR A 67 -7.43 14.99 16.70
CA TYR A 67 -6.14 15.70 16.54
C TYR A 67 -5.77 16.02 15.07
N ALA A 68 -5.67 17.32 14.76
CA ALA A 68 -5.47 17.83 13.39
C ALA A 68 -4.01 17.83 12.91
N GLU A 69 -3.06 18.16 13.79
CA GLU A 69 -1.62 18.25 13.54
C GLU A 69 -0.94 16.89 13.24
N PRO A 70 -1.04 15.85 14.10
CA PRO A 70 -0.39 14.56 13.84
C PRO A 70 -0.93 13.84 12.58
N ARG A 71 -2.12 14.23 12.11
CA ARG A 71 -2.77 13.64 10.93
C ARG A 71 -2.09 14.01 9.61
N GLN A 72 -1.32 15.11 9.56
CA GLN A 72 -0.55 15.45 8.35
C GLN A 72 0.75 14.66 8.30
N HIS A 73 1.49 14.56 9.40
CA HIS A 73 2.71 13.74 9.50
C HIS A 73 2.43 12.27 9.17
N MET A 74 1.32 11.72 9.71
CA MET A 74 0.87 10.35 9.40
C MET A 74 0.62 10.14 7.89
N ARG A 75 0.12 11.15 7.17
CA ARG A 75 -0.13 11.07 5.71
C ARG A 75 1.17 11.09 4.90
N TYR A 76 2.16 11.88 5.32
CA TYR A 76 3.47 11.88 4.67
C TYR A 76 4.18 10.54 4.87
N VAL A 77 4.20 10.02 6.10
CA VAL A 77 4.77 8.71 6.41
C VAL A 77 4.09 7.62 5.58
N LEU A 78 2.75 7.66 5.49
CA LEU A 78 2.01 6.74 4.63
C LEU A 78 2.41 6.88 3.16
N GLY A 79 2.49 8.10 2.63
CA GLY A 79 2.90 8.34 1.24
C GLY A 79 4.28 7.76 0.93
N VAL A 80 5.25 7.95 1.83
CA VAL A 80 6.60 7.37 1.70
C VAL A 80 6.56 5.85 1.77
N LYS A 81 5.80 5.28 2.72
CA LYS A 81 5.65 3.82 2.84
C LYS A 81 5.00 3.20 1.59
N LEU A 82 4.00 3.86 0.99
CA LEU A 82 3.41 3.41 -0.28
C LEU A 82 4.41 3.48 -1.44
N ALA A 83 5.21 4.54 -1.54
CA ALA A 83 6.23 4.64 -2.58
C ALA A 83 7.26 3.51 -2.49
N ILE A 84 7.72 3.20 -1.27
CA ILE A 84 8.63 2.06 -1.01
C ILE A 84 7.93 0.74 -1.36
N ALA A 85 6.67 0.55 -0.94
CA ALA A 85 5.93 -0.67 -1.26
C ALA A 85 5.77 -0.87 -2.77
N ILE A 86 5.45 0.18 -3.53
CA ILE A 86 5.36 0.12 -5.00
C ILE A 86 6.70 -0.30 -5.61
N ALA A 87 7.81 0.30 -5.17
CA ALA A 87 9.15 -0.07 -5.67
C ALA A 87 9.48 -1.54 -5.38
N CYS A 88 9.19 -2.03 -4.17
CA CYS A 88 9.42 -3.43 -3.80
C CYS A 88 8.54 -4.39 -4.60
N HIS A 89 7.26 -4.06 -4.81
CA HIS A 89 6.34 -4.87 -5.62
C HIS A 89 6.73 -4.88 -7.11
N LEU A 90 7.25 -3.77 -7.64
CA LEU A 90 7.82 -3.72 -9.00
C LEU A 90 9.04 -4.63 -9.14
N ALA A 91 9.98 -4.58 -8.19
CA ALA A 91 11.15 -5.47 -8.19
C ALA A 91 10.74 -6.94 -8.12
N MET A 92 9.75 -7.25 -7.27
CA MET A 92 9.12 -8.57 -7.17
C MET A 92 8.48 -9.02 -8.49
N PHE A 93 7.74 -8.13 -9.15
CA PHE A 93 7.11 -8.41 -10.44
C PHE A 93 8.13 -8.72 -11.54
N ILE A 94 9.21 -7.93 -11.61
CA ILE A 94 10.32 -8.19 -12.54
C ILE A 94 10.92 -9.57 -12.25
N TYR A 95 11.22 -9.87 -10.98
CA TYR A 95 11.78 -11.18 -10.60
C TYR A 95 10.88 -12.36 -10.96
N LEU A 96 9.55 -12.19 -10.81
CA LEU A 96 8.56 -13.19 -11.20
C LEU A 96 8.50 -13.44 -12.72
N LEU A 97 8.79 -12.41 -13.52
CA LEU A 97 8.84 -12.50 -14.98
C LEU A 97 10.14 -13.14 -15.49
N LEU A 98 11.24 -13.03 -14.76
CA LEU A 98 12.50 -13.65 -15.17
C LEU A 98 12.34 -15.18 -15.25
N PRO A 99 12.80 -15.81 -16.35
CA PRO A 99 12.84 -17.27 -16.45
C PRO A 99 13.91 -17.80 -15.49
N THR A 100 13.50 -18.12 -14.26
CA THR A 100 14.37 -18.76 -13.29
C THR A 100 14.60 -20.21 -13.73
N ASN A 101 15.85 -20.56 -14.04
CA ASN A 101 16.30 -21.92 -14.39
C ASN A 101 16.15 -22.85 -13.16
N ARG A 102 14.91 -23.24 -12.83
CA ARG A 102 14.60 -24.25 -11.80
C ARG A 102 14.96 -25.68 -12.24
N ASN A 103 15.57 -25.84 -13.42
CA ASN A 103 15.96 -27.10 -14.06
C ASN A 103 16.94 -27.95 -13.23
N LYS A 104 17.64 -27.39 -12.24
CA LYS A 104 18.55 -28.15 -11.37
C LYS A 104 17.82 -28.91 -10.25
N LEU A 105 16.66 -28.45 -9.79
CA LEU A 105 15.92 -29.10 -8.70
C LEU A 105 14.89 -30.11 -9.23
N ALA A 106 14.29 -29.82 -10.39
CA ALA A 106 13.32 -30.71 -11.05
C ALA A 106 13.94 -32.06 -11.47
N LYS A 107 15.24 -32.07 -11.80
CA LYS A 107 15.99 -33.27 -12.17
C LYS A 107 16.15 -34.30 -11.04
N SER A 108 15.95 -33.94 -9.77
CA SER A 108 16.19 -34.84 -8.63
C SER A 108 14.92 -35.46 -8.03
N THR A 109 13.72 -35.00 -8.41
CA THR A 109 12.46 -35.47 -7.82
C THR A 109 11.49 -35.91 -8.92
N LYS A 110 11.22 -37.22 -8.99
CA LYS A 110 10.23 -37.88 -9.88
C LYS A 110 8.77 -37.54 -9.50
N ILE A 111 8.49 -36.29 -9.20
CA ILE A 111 7.13 -35.75 -8.95
C ILE A 111 6.78 -34.67 -9.98
N GLU A 112 7.61 -34.55 -11.04
CA GLU A 112 7.58 -33.54 -12.10
C GLU A 112 6.21 -33.39 -12.77
N LEU A 113 5.42 -34.46 -12.93
CA LEU A 113 4.14 -34.40 -13.64
C LEU A 113 2.99 -33.80 -12.81
N LEU A 114 2.95 -33.98 -11.49
CA LEU A 114 1.85 -33.46 -10.67
C LEU A 114 2.03 -31.97 -10.34
N PHE A 115 3.28 -31.53 -10.24
CA PHE A 115 3.61 -30.18 -9.82
C PHE A 115 3.85 -29.21 -10.98
N THR A 116 4.09 -29.66 -12.22
CA THR A 116 4.40 -28.74 -13.34
C THR A 116 3.22 -27.84 -13.72
N ASP A 117 2.03 -28.40 -13.95
CA ASP A 117 0.86 -27.61 -14.33
C ASP A 117 0.32 -26.79 -13.15
N PHE A 118 0.29 -27.37 -11.95
CA PHE A 118 -0.09 -26.66 -10.73
C PHE A 118 0.85 -25.49 -10.41
N ASN A 119 2.17 -25.70 -10.50
CA ASN A 119 3.16 -24.64 -10.27
C ASN A 119 3.11 -23.58 -11.37
N ARG A 120 2.79 -23.95 -12.62
CA ARG A 120 2.58 -22.99 -13.71
C ARG A 120 1.34 -22.13 -13.46
N ALA A 121 0.23 -22.73 -13.02
CA ALA A 121 -0.99 -22.02 -12.64
C ALA A 121 -0.74 -21.10 -11.43
N CYS A 122 -0.11 -21.60 -10.37
CA CYS A 122 0.26 -20.81 -9.19
C CYS A 122 1.18 -19.63 -9.55
N ARG A 123 2.17 -19.83 -10.43
CA ARG A 123 3.04 -18.75 -10.91
C ARG A 123 2.25 -17.69 -11.67
N LEU A 124 1.33 -18.09 -12.54
CA LEU A 124 0.48 -17.16 -13.29
C LEU A 124 -0.44 -16.37 -12.36
N ILE A 125 -1.10 -17.05 -11.42
CA ILE A 125 -1.95 -16.41 -10.40
C ILE A 125 -1.12 -15.40 -9.60
N ARG A 126 0.10 -15.75 -9.19
CA ARG A 126 1.00 -14.83 -8.47
C ARG A 126 1.36 -13.59 -9.28
N ILE A 127 1.68 -13.75 -10.57
CA ILE A 127 1.96 -12.62 -11.47
C ILE A 127 0.74 -11.69 -11.54
N VAL A 128 -0.46 -12.25 -11.72
CA VAL A 128 -1.71 -11.48 -11.79
C VAL A 128 -2.00 -10.77 -10.46
N LEU A 129 -1.87 -11.46 -9.32
CA LEU A 129 -2.09 -10.87 -8.00
C LEU A 129 -1.08 -9.76 -7.71
N THR A 130 0.20 -9.94 -8.04
CA THR A 130 1.22 -8.89 -7.87
C THR A 130 0.94 -7.69 -8.77
N ALA A 131 0.54 -7.90 -10.03
CA ALA A 131 0.15 -6.81 -10.93
C ALA A 131 -1.06 -6.03 -10.40
N LEU A 132 -2.08 -6.74 -9.89
CA LEU A 132 -3.26 -6.13 -9.28
C LEU A 132 -2.90 -5.33 -8.02
N THR A 133 -2.00 -5.85 -7.18
CA THR A 133 -1.49 -5.15 -6.00
C THR A 133 -0.78 -3.84 -6.39
N ILE A 134 0.08 -3.86 -7.40
CA ILE A 134 0.76 -2.64 -7.89
C ILE A 134 -0.26 -1.60 -8.34
N LEU A 135 -1.26 -2.01 -9.14
CA LEU A 135 -2.31 -1.11 -9.61
C LEU A 135 -3.07 -0.47 -8.44
N LEU A 136 -3.50 -1.27 -7.46
CA LEU A 136 -4.22 -0.79 -6.29
C LEU A 136 -3.35 0.13 -5.41
N LEU A 137 -2.07 -0.18 -5.24
CA LEU A 137 -1.12 0.69 -4.52
C LEU A 137 -0.95 2.04 -5.21
N ILE A 138 -0.88 2.07 -6.55
CA ILE A 138 -0.81 3.33 -7.32
C ILE A 138 -2.09 4.16 -7.11
N VAL A 139 -3.27 3.52 -7.19
CA VAL A 139 -4.55 4.21 -6.93
C VAL A 139 -4.57 4.82 -5.52
N CYS A 140 -4.17 4.04 -4.50
CA CYS A 140 -4.05 4.54 -3.13
C CYS A 140 -3.07 5.70 -3.01
N PHE A 141 -1.90 5.61 -3.65
CA PHE A 141 -0.90 6.66 -3.65
C PHE A 141 -1.46 7.97 -4.22
N VAL A 142 -2.13 7.90 -5.37
CA VAL A 142 -2.77 9.08 -6.00
C VAL A 142 -3.83 9.69 -5.08
N LEU A 143 -4.66 8.87 -4.43
CA LEU A 143 -5.68 9.35 -3.49
C LEU A 143 -5.06 10.03 -2.26
N VAL A 144 -4.01 9.46 -1.69
CA VAL A 144 -3.29 10.04 -0.54
C VAL A 144 -2.63 11.37 -0.91
N VAL A 145 -1.97 11.45 -2.06
CA VAL A 145 -1.35 12.69 -2.56
C VAL A 145 -2.40 13.76 -2.81
N ARG A 146 -3.49 13.44 -3.53
CA ARG A 146 -4.59 14.38 -3.81
C ARG A 146 -5.21 14.92 -2.53
N THR A 147 -5.53 14.05 -1.58
CA THR A 147 -6.14 14.48 -0.30
C THR A 147 -5.18 15.30 0.57
N THR A 148 -3.87 15.08 0.46
CA THR A 148 -2.86 15.86 1.18
C THR A 148 -2.72 17.25 0.55
N HIS A 149 -2.65 17.32 -0.77
CA HIS A 149 -2.54 18.58 -1.52
C HIS A 149 -3.78 19.47 -1.35
N GLN A 150 -4.99 18.91 -1.42
CA GLN A 150 -6.24 19.64 -1.19
C GLN A 150 -6.29 20.26 0.21
N LYS A 151 -5.87 19.51 1.24
CA LYS A 151 -5.83 20.03 2.61
C LYS A 151 -4.80 21.13 2.79
N ARG A 152 -3.63 21.03 2.13
CA ARG A 152 -2.62 22.08 2.17
C ARG A 152 -3.14 23.38 1.57
N LYS A 153 -3.81 23.32 0.41
CA LYS A 153 -4.45 24.49 -0.21
C LYS A 153 -5.49 25.15 0.69
N LEU A 154 -6.39 24.35 1.29
CA LEU A 154 -7.40 24.85 2.23
C LEU A 154 -6.79 25.51 3.47
N ASN A 155 -5.72 24.95 4.03
CA ASN A 155 -5.05 25.54 5.20
C ASN A 155 -4.36 26.87 4.86
N ILE A 156 -3.78 27.00 3.67
CA ILE A 156 -3.16 28.26 3.22
C ILE A 156 -4.25 29.34 3.05
N GLN A 157 -5.37 29.02 2.42
CA GLN A 157 -6.50 29.94 2.25
C GLN A 157 -7.07 30.41 3.60
N ARG A 158 -7.24 29.50 4.57
CA ARG A 158 -7.70 29.86 5.93
C ARG A 158 -6.72 30.74 6.68
N ARG A 159 -5.40 30.57 6.47
CA ARG A 159 -4.37 31.43 7.07
C ARG A 159 -4.40 32.83 6.45
N GLN A 160 -4.57 32.95 5.14
CA GLN A 160 -4.74 34.24 4.47
C GLN A 160 -5.98 34.97 5.00
N GLN A 161 -7.14 34.31 5.06
CA GLN A 161 -8.37 34.92 5.61
C GLN A 161 -8.24 35.35 7.08
N ARG A 162 -7.48 34.63 7.91
CA ARG A 162 -7.20 35.06 9.30
C ARG A 162 -6.24 36.25 9.37
N GLY A 163 -5.24 36.31 8.49
CA GLY A 163 -4.31 37.43 8.41
C GLY A 163 -5.02 38.71 7.98
N ASP A 164 -5.87 38.62 6.95
CA ASP A 164 -6.64 39.76 6.44
C ASP A 164 -7.67 40.26 7.47
N GLY A 165 -8.32 39.34 8.21
CA GLY A 165 -9.27 39.69 9.28
C GLY A 165 -8.62 40.44 10.45
N LEU A 166 -7.36 40.13 10.79
CA LEU A 166 -6.64 40.83 11.86
C LEU A 166 -6.33 42.29 11.47
N ILE A 167 -5.91 42.51 10.21
CA ILE A 167 -5.55 43.84 9.70
C ILE A 167 -6.79 44.74 9.60
N THR A 168 -7.94 44.21 9.21
CA THR A 168 -9.19 44.99 9.18
C THR A 168 -9.71 45.34 10.58
N SER A 169 -9.46 44.50 11.59
CA SER A 169 -9.90 44.76 12.96
C SER A 169 -9.08 45.82 13.69
N SER A 170 -7.79 45.97 13.37
CA SER A 170 -6.92 47.01 13.96
C SER A 170 -7.15 48.39 13.36
N SER A 171 -7.59 48.48 12.10
CA SER A 171 -7.98 49.76 11.49
C SER A 171 -9.30 50.32 12.05
N SER A 172 -10.20 49.48 12.57
CA SER A 172 -11.49 49.95 13.14
C SER A 172 -11.38 50.47 14.57
N THR A 173 -10.36 50.07 15.34
CA THR A 173 -10.16 50.52 16.73
C THR A 173 -9.27 51.76 16.86
N ALA A 174 -8.59 52.18 15.80
CA ALA A 174 -7.78 53.41 15.78
C ALA A 174 -8.58 54.66 15.35
N ALA A 175 -9.87 54.52 15.06
CA ALA A 175 -10.75 55.58 14.53
C ALA A 175 -11.78 56.10 15.56
N SER A 176 -11.59 55.82 16.85
CA SER A 176 -12.46 56.32 17.94
C SER A 176 -11.66 57.13 18.95
#